data_AF-A0A3G2QWX1-F1
#
_entry.id   AF-A0A3G2QWX1-F1
#
_cell.length_a   1.000
_cell.length_b   1.000
_cell.length_c   1.000
_cell.angle_alpha   90.00
_cell.angle_beta   90.00
_cell.angle_gamma   90.00
#
_symmetry.space_group_name_H-M   'P 1'
#
loop_
_entity.id
_entity.type
_entity.pdbx_description
1 polymer ?
#
loop_
_entity_poly.entity_id
_entity_poly.type
_entity_poly.pdbx_seq_one_letter_code
_entity_poly.pdbx_strand_id
1 'polypeptide(L)'
;MLQYFLSLNRPLSPHLTIYTPQLSSLSSIWHRLSGIFMIILLILELNFINSAFFCEPQKWVFTLEFILSYEIKKSLLVFSVSIFLYHLLSGLRYLIWDLGVFLHQYFLIFFIMLVGFILILFLNLLN
;
A
#
# COMPACT_ATOMS: atom_id res chain seq x y z
N MET A 1 26.08 24.23 14.84
CA MET A 1 25.76 24.48 13.41
C MET A 1 24.25 24.62 13.17
N LEU A 2 23.41 23.63 13.52
CA LEU A 2 21.93 23.75 13.38
C LEU A 2 21.31 24.92 14.17
N GLN A 3 21.78 25.17 15.39
CA GLN A 3 21.33 26.30 16.23
C GLN A 3 21.58 27.68 15.57
N TYR A 4 22.64 27.80 14.76
CA TYR A 4 23.00 29.04 14.06
C TYR A 4 22.02 29.37 12.91
N PHE A 5 21.53 28.35 12.19
CA PHE A 5 20.53 28.54 11.15
C PHE A 5 19.16 28.93 11.73
N LEU A 6 18.79 28.34 12.86
CA LEU A 6 17.54 28.68 13.57
C LEU A 6 17.56 30.12 14.10
N SER A 7 18.71 30.62 14.56
CA SER A 7 18.82 32.00 15.07
C SER A 7 18.70 33.10 14.00
N LEU A 8 18.83 32.76 12.72
CA LEU A 8 18.88 33.74 11.62
C LEU A 8 17.54 33.92 10.89
N ASN A 9 16.45 33.26 11.35
CA ASN A 9 15.11 33.32 10.74
C ASN A 9 15.12 33.22 9.21
N ARG A 10 16.01 32.39 8.66
CA ARG A 10 16.12 32.23 7.21
C ARG A 10 14.88 31.49 6.70
N PRO A 11 14.17 32.01 5.69
CA PRO A 11 13.01 31.34 5.14
C PRO A 11 13.42 30.02 4.48
N LEU A 12 12.58 28.99 4.66
CA LEU A 12 12.71 27.74 3.93
C LEU A 12 12.36 27.98 2.46
N SER A 13 13.21 27.52 1.54
CA SER A 13 12.90 27.57 0.12
C SER A 13 11.63 26.76 -0.17
N PRO A 14 10.77 27.23 -1.09
CA PRO A 14 9.62 26.44 -1.55
C PRO A 14 10.11 25.10 -2.13
N HIS A 15 9.39 24.02 -1.82
CA HIS A 15 9.77 22.66 -2.19
C HIS A 15 8.55 21.94 -2.79
N LEU A 16 7.77 21.22 -1.98
CA LEU A 16 6.61 20.43 -2.46
C LEU A 16 5.58 21.27 -3.22
N THR A 17 5.46 22.56 -2.88
CA THR A 17 4.50 23.47 -3.51
C THR A 17 4.87 23.86 -4.95
N ILE A 18 6.13 23.74 -5.34
CA ILE A 18 6.63 24.09 -6.69
C ILE A 18 7.23 22.91 -7.43
N TYR A 19 7.35 21.75 -6.78
CA TYR A 19 7.96 20.56 -7.35
C TYR A 19 7.01 19.84 -8.31
N THR A 20 7.50 19.46 -9.49
CA THR A 20 6.73 18.67 -10.46
C THR A 20 6.80 17.18 -10.11
N PRO A 21 5.67 16.51 -9.82
CA PRO A 21 5.68 15.13 -9.38
C PRO A 21 6.17 14.18 -10.47
N GLN A 22 7.13 13.34 -10.13
CA GLN A 22 7.72 12.33 -11.01
C GLN A 22 7.06 10.96 -10.77
N LEU A 23 6.95 10.12 -11.81
CA LEU A 23 6.38 8.78 -11.67
C LEU A 23 7.10 7.93 -10.62
N SER A 24 8.43 8.04 -10.53
CA SER A 24 9.25 7.40 -9.49
C SER A 24 8.89 7.89 -8.09
N SER A 25 8.77 9.21 -7.89
CA SER A 25 8.41 9.80 -6.60
C SER A 25 7.01 9.35 -6.14
N LEU A 26 6.03 9.33 -7.06
CA LEU A 26 4.68 8.86 -6.79
C LEU A 26 4.68 7.37 -6.45
N SER A 27 5.36 6.53 -7.24
CA SER A 27 5.50 5.09 -6.97
C SER A 27 6.12 4.82 -5.59
N SER A 28 7.08 5.64 -5.16
CA SER A 28 7.65 5.55 -3.81
C SER A 28 6.67 5.94 -2.71
N ILE A 29 5.89 7.01 -2.88
CA ILE A 29 4.87 7.42 -1.91
C ILE A 29 3.81 6.33 -1.78
N TRP A 30 3.32 5.81 -2.90
CA TRP A 30 2.32 4.75 -2.91
C TRP A 30 2.81 3.45 -2.26
N HIS A 31 4.07 3.05 -2.48
CA HIS A 31 4.64 1.87 -1.80
C HIS A 31 4.68 2.03 -0.27
N ARG A 32 4.98 3.24 0.22
CA ARG A 32 4.95 3.53 1.66
C ARG A 32 3.53 3.49 2.22
N LEU A 33 2.58 4.12 1.52
CA LEU A 33 1.17 4.10 1.91
C LEU A 33 0.62 2.68 1.93
N SER A 34 0.92 1.86 0.92
CA SER A 34 0.48 0.47 0.89
C SER A 34 1.07 -0.35 2.06
N GLY A 35 2.32 -0.08 2.46
CA GLY A 35 2.92 -0.69 3.65
C GLY A 35 2.18 -0.33 4.95
N ILE A 36 1.77 0.93 5.10
CA ILE A 36 0.95 1.36 6.26
C ILE A 36 -0.39 0.62 6.27
N PHE A 37 -1.06 0.54 5.11
CA PHE A 37 -2.32 -0.22 5.00
C PHE A 37 -2.14 -1.70 5.30
N MET A 38 -1.04 -2.32 4.86
CA MET A 38 -0.72 -3.72 5.16
C MET A 38 -0.59 -3.97 6.66
N ILE A 39 0.03 -3.06 7.41
CA ILE A 39 0.12 -3.17 8.88
C ILE A 39 -1.27 -3.11 9.51
N ILE A 40 -2.12 -2.19 9.06
CA ILE A 40 -3.51 -2.06 9.56
C ILE A 40 -4.29 -3.36 9.28
N LEU A 41 -4.20 -3.89 8.06
CA LEU A 41 -4.85 -5.15 7.67
C LEU A 41 -4.34 -6.32 8.53
N LEU A 42 -3.04 -6.43 8.74
CA LEU A 42 -2.43 -7.46 9.59
C LEU A 42 -2.99 -7.42 11.02
N ILE A 43 -3.09 -6.23 11.62
CA ILE A 43 -3.63 -6.08 12.98
C ILE A 43 -5.11 -6.52 13.04
N LEU A 44 -5.91 -6.14 12.03
CA LEU A 44 -7.31 -6.55 11.94
C LEU A 44 -7.45 -8.08 11.81
N GLU A 45 -6.64 -8.71 10.96
CA GLU A 45 -6.63 -10.17 10.76
C GLU A 45 -6.18 -10.92 12.02
N LEU A 46 -5.13 -10.45 12.71
CA LEU A 46 -4.67 -11.04 13.96
C LEU A 46 -5.75 -10.96 15.05
N ASN A 47 -6.44 -9.83 15.15
CA ASN A 47 -7.57 -9.68 16.07
C ASN A 47 -8.73 -10.62 15.72
N PHE A 48 -9.01 -10.81 14.42
CA PHE A 48 -10.01 -11.77 13.95
C PHE A 48 -9.64 -13.21 14.32
N ILE A 49 -8.41 -13.63 14.08
CA ILE A 49 -7.92 -14.96 14.45
C ILE A 49 -8.02 -15.14 15.98
N ASN A 50 -7.58 -14.14 16.75
CA ASN A 50 -7.65 -14.21 18.20
C ASN A 50 -9.10 -14.36 18.72
N SER A 51 -10.05 -13.61 18.17
CA SER A 51 -11.46 -13.73 18.58
C SER A 51 -12.09 -15.05 18.14
N ALA A 52 -11.70 -15.59 16.98
CA ALA A 52 -12.21 -16.87 16.47
C ALA A 52 -11.73 -18.07 17.30
N PHE A 53 -10.48 -18.05 17.78
CA PHE A 53 -9.87 -19.19 18.48
C PHE A 53 -9.95 -19.10 20.02
N PHE A 54 -9.95 -17.89 20.59
CA PHE A 54 -9.83 -17.69 22.04
C PHE A 54 -11.04 -17.00 22.70
N CYS A 55 -11.98 -16.46 21.91
CA CYS A 55 -13.25 -15.90 22.41
C CYS A 55 -14.44 -16.75 21.94
N GLU A 56 -15.64 -16.52 22.49
CA GLU A 56 -16.87 -17.16 21.98
C GLU A 56 -17.08 -16.80 20.50
N PRO A 57 -16.91 -17.75 19.56
CA PRO A 57 -16.88 -17.45 18.12
C PRO A 57 -18.21 -16.89 17.61
N GLN A 58 -19.32 -17.23 18.27
CA GLN A 58 -20.66 -16.77 17.89
C GLN A 58 -20.82 -15.24 18.00
N LYS A 59 -20.26 -14.57 19.00
CA LYS A 59 -20.50 -13.12 19.19
C LYS A 59 -19.90 -12.24 18.09
N TRP A 60 -18.84 -12.69 17.42
CA TRP A 60 -18.13 -11.91 16.38
C TRP A 60 -18.54 -12.28 14.95
N VAL A 61 -18.83 -13.55 14.68
CA VAL A 61 -19.35 -13.96 13.37
C VAL A 61 -20.70 -13.29 13.10
N PHE A 62 -21.58 -13.22 14.10
CA PHE A 62 -22.85 -12.53 13.97
C PHE A 62 -22.72 -11.02 13.72
N THR A 63 -21.72 -10.33 14.28
CA THR A 63 -21.57 -8.88 14.04
C THR A 63 -21.04 -8.56 12.65
N LEU A 64 -20.05 -9.31 12.14
CA LEU A 64 -19.52 -9.09 10.79
C LEU A 64 -20.48 -9.57 9.68
N GLU A 65 -21.24 -10.64 9.93
CA GLU A 65 -22.27 -11.09 8.99
C GLU A 65 -23.49 -10.19 8.93
N PHE A 66 -23.87 -9.58 10.06
CA PHE A 66 -25.03 -8.69 10.14
C PHE A 66 -24.76 -7.28 9.60
N ILE A 67 -23.51 -6.78 9.69
CA ILE A 67 -23.17 -5.38 9.38
C ILE A 67 -22.78 -5.17 7.91
N LEU A 68 -22.15 -6.15 7.26
CA LEU A 68 -21.57 -5.97 5.92
C LEU A 68 -22.33 -6.79 4.88
N SER A 69 -22.88 -6.11 3.86
CA SER A 69 -23.44 -6.78 2.71
C SER A 69 -22.36 -7.55 1.93
N TYR A 70 -22.76 -8.55 1.16
CA TYR A 70 -21.87 -9.36 0.33
C TYR A 70 -20.97 -8.48 -0.57
N GLU A 71 -21.54 -7.44 -1.19
CA GLU A 71 -20.80 -6.51 -2.03
C GLU A 71 -19.72 -5.74 -1.27
N ILE A 72 -20.00 -5.33 -0.02
CA ILE A 72 -19.00 -4.63 0.79
C ILE A 72 -17.86 -5.59 1.16
N LYS A 73 -18.17 -6.84 1.54
CA LYS A 73 -17.15 -7.85 1.82
C LYS A 73 -16.28 -8.14 0.58
N LYS A 74 -16.91 -8.30 -0.60
CA LYS A 74 -16.20 -8.50 -1.86
C LYS A 74 -15.29 -7.32 -2.18
N SER A 75 -15.77 -6.08 -2.04
CA SER A 75 -14.96 -4.88 -2.29
C SER A 75 -13.77 -4.75 -1.33
N LEU A 76 -13.94 -5.08 -0.05
CA LEU A 76 -12.87 -5.06 0.94
C LEU A 76 -11.80 -6.13 0.65
N LEU A 77 -12.23 -7.32 0.22
CA LEU A 77 -11.34 -8.39 -0.22
C LEU A 77 -10.54 -7.96 -1.46
N VAL A 78 -11.21 -7.43 -2.47
CA VAL A 78 -10.57 -6.91 -3.70
C VAL A 78 -9.54 -5.84 -3.35
N PHE A 79 -9.90 -4.90 -2.49
CA PHE A 79 -9.04 -3.79 -2.07
C PHE A 79 -7.81 -4.26 -1.30
N SER A 80 -7.99 -5.14 -0.31
CA SER A 80 -6.89 -5.69 0.49
C SER A 80 -5.91 -6.49 -0.35
N VAL A 81 -6.38 -7.37 -1.23
CA VAL A 81 -5.51 -8.14 -2.13
C VAL A 81 -4.82 -7.24 -3.14
N SER A 82 -5.50 -6.22 -3.66
CA SER A 82 -4.89 -5.26 -4.59
C SER A 82 -3.74 -4.49 -3.94
N ILE A 83 -3.91 -4.05 -2.69
CA ILE A 83 -2.86 -3.39 -1.91
C ILE A 83 -1.69 -4.33 -1.68
N PHE A 84 -1.97 -5.58 -1.29
CA PHE A 84 -0.95 -6.59 -1.06
C PHE A 84 -0.12 -6.85 -2.32
N LEU A 85 -0.77 -7.12 -3.46
CA LEU A 85 -0.09 -7.36 -4.73
C LEU A 85 0.76 -6.16 -5.15
N TYR A 86 0.22 -4.95 -5.04
CA TYR A 86 0.95 -3.73 -5.33
C TYR A 86 2.18 -3.57 -4.43
N HIS A 87 2.04 -3.78 -3.12
CA HIS A 87 3.14 -3.64 -2.16
C HIS A 87 4.23 -4.69 -2.39
N LEU A 88 3.85 -5.95 -2.55
CA LEU A 88 4.76 -7.07 -2.80
C LEU A 88 5.55 -6.87 -4.08
N LEU A 89 4.87 -6.61 -5.20
CA LEU A 89 5.54 -6.41 -6.48
C LEU A 89 6.45 -5.18 -6.41
N SER A 90 5.98 -4.07 -5.82
CA SER A 90 6.81 -2.86 -5.69
C SER A 90 8.02 -3.10 -4.81
N GLY A 91 7.90 -3.90 -3.75
CA GLY A 91 9.00 -4.36 -2.91
C GLY A 91 10.02 -5.18 -3.70
N LEU A 92 9.58 -6.13 -4.53
CA LEU A 92 10.46 -6.87 -5.45
C LEU A 92 11.20 -5.94 -6.40
N ARG A 93 10.53 -4.90 -6.93
CA ARG A 93 11.18 -3.88 -7.77
C ARG A 93 12.28 -3.14 -7.00
N TYR A 94 12.06 -2.77 -5.74
CA TYR A 94 13.10 -2.13 -4.93
C TYR A 94 14.28 -3.07 -4.67
N LEU A 95 14.04 -4.34 -4.36
CA LEU A 95 15.12 -5.33 -4.22
C LEU A 95 15.96 -5.47 -5.50
N ILE A 96 15.32 -5.46 -6.67
CA ILE A 96 16.02 -5.45 -7.96
C ILE A 96 16.89 -4.19 -8.13
N TRP A 97 16.37 -3.03 -7.73
CA TRP A 97 17.12 -1.78 -7.77
C TRP A 97 18.28 -1.74 -6.78
N ASP A 98 18.13 -2.34 -5.60
CA ASP A 98 19.20 -2.47 -4.61
C ASP A 98 20.37 -3.34 -5.14
N LEU A 99 20.09 -4.27 -6.05
CA LEU A 99 21.10 -5.03 -6.79
C LEU A 99 21.77 -4.22 -7.92
N GLY A 100 21.35 -2.97 -8.14
CA GLY A 100 21.86 -2.11 -9.21
C GLY A 100 21.32 -2.44 -10.61
N VAL A 101 20.25 -3.23 -10.71
CA VAL A 101 19.69 -3.71 -11.99
C VAL A 101 18.44 -2.90 -12.36
N PHE A 102 18.23 -2.68 -13.67
CA PHE A 102 17.04 -2.02 -14.24
C PHE A 102 16.71 -0.63 -13.66
N LEU A 103 17.73 0.22 -13.50
CA LEU A 103 17.63 1.59 -12.97
C LEU A 103 17.10 2.64 -13.97
N HIS A 104 16.49 2.21 -15.08
CA HIS A 104 16.00 3.10 -16.14
C HIS A 104 14.49 3.35 -16.04
N GLN A 105 14.05 4.55 -16.47
CA GLN A 105 12.64 4.95 -16.40
C GLN A 105 11.69 4.02 -17.19
N TYR A 106 12.14 3.44 -18.30
CA TYR A 106 11.35 2.48 -19.08
C TYR A 106 10.95 1.24 -18.28
N PHE A 107 11.86 0.75 -17.42
CA PHE A 107 11.55 -0.39 -16.55
C PHE A 107 10.47 -0.05 -15.55
N LEU A 108 10.46 1.17 -15.00
CA LEU A 108 9.40 1.62 -14.10
C LEU A 108 8.03 1.65 -14.80
N ILE A 109 7.96 2.14 -16.03
CA ILE A 109 6.71 2.17 -16.81
C ILE A 109 6.23 0.74 -17.11
N PHE A 110 7.13 -0.12 -17.61
CA PHE A 110 6.83 -1.54 -17.84
C PHE A 110 6.32 -2.22 -16.57
N PHE A 111 6.99 -1.97 -15.45
CA PHE A 111 6.63 -2.54 -14.16
C PHE A 111 5.23 -2.09 -13.70
N ILE A 112 4.90 -0.81 -13.83
CA ILE A 112 3.55 -0.30 -13.52
C ILE A 112 2.49 -0.98 -14.38
N MET A 113 2.77 -1.15 -15.68
CA MET A 113 1.86 -1.87 -16.58
C MET A 113 1.69 -3.34 -16.18
N LEU A 114 2.77 -4.02 -15.79
CA LEU A 114 2.73 -5.41 -15.34
C LEU A 114 1.89 -5.57 -14.07
N VAL A 115 2.08 -4.68 -13.08
CA VAL A 115 1.24 -4.67 -11.87
C VAL A 115 -0.23 -4.43 -12.22
N GLY A 116 -0.51 -3.46 -13.10
CA GLY A 116 -1.87 -3.18 -13.57
C GLY A 116 -2.52 -4.38 -14.27
N PHE A 117 -1.76 -5.08 -15.13
CA PHE A 117 -2.23 -6.28 -15.82
C PHE A 117 -2.59 -7.40 -14.84
N ILE A 118 -1.72 -7.66 -13.85
CA ILE A 118 -1.97 -8.67 -12.82
C ILE A 118 -3.22 -8.33 -12.01
N LEU A 119 -3.41 -7.06 -11.64
CA LEU A 119 -4.59 -6.60 -10.91
C LEU A 119 -5.88 -6.79 -11.74
N ILE A 120 -5.85 -6.45 -13.03
CA ILE A 120 -7.01 -6.63 -13.92
C ILE A 120 -7.34 -8.12 -14.07
N LEU A 121 -6.34 -8.97 -14.25
CA LEU A 121 -6.53 -10.41 -14.35
C LEU A 121 -7.16 -10.95 -13.06
N PHE A 122 -6.67 -10.52 -11.90
CA PHE A 122 -7.23 -10.89 -10.61
C PHE A 122 -8.67 -10.43 -10.43
N LEU A 123 -8.98 -9.19 -10.82
CA LEU A 123 -10.35 -8.66 -10.78
C LEU A 123 -11.31 -9.47 -11.66
N ASN A 124 -10.86 -9.91 -12.84
CA ASN A 124 -11.64 -10.74 -13.73
C ASN A 124 -11.90 -12.14 -13.17
N LEU A 125 -11.02 -12.68 -12.33
CA LEU A 125 -11.23 -13.97 -11.65
C LEU A 125 -12.29 -13.91 -10.54
N LEU A 126 -12.62 -12.71 -10.05
CA LEU A 126 -13.59 -12.50 -8.97
C LEU A 126 -15.01 -12.19 -9.46
N ASN A 127 -15.21 -12.07 -10.78
CA ASN A 127 -16.49 -11.85 -11.43
C ASN A 127 -17.00 -13.14 -12.07
#